data_AF-A0A965HU80-F1
#
_entry.id   AF-A0A965HU80-F1
#
_cell.length_a   1.000
_cell.length_b   1.000
_cell.length_c   1.000
_cell.angle_alpha   90.00
_cell.angle_beta   90.00
_cell.angle_gamma   90.00
#
_symmetry.space_group_name_H-M   'P 1'
#
loop_
_entity.id
_entity.type
_entity.pdbx_description
1 polymer ?
#
loop_
_entity_poly.entity_id
_entity_poly.type
_entity_poly.pdbx_seq_one_letter_code
_entity_poly.pdbx_strand_id
1 'polypeptide(L)'
;ANWKLAVENYLEAYHLPTVHPELNRVSPLADHEIHLDERFAGQISHCYSLGVGKGEHLPVFPDWPADVYSEAEYPVLFPNTLLGIQADHLFVMVVIPEAFDKTREETRLYCVGDESLDPRFEKLREGQHRFWTEVFAEDIGVVTGMQAGRESTGFDGGVLTPLMETATARFHQWVGERVGVSLN
;
A
#
# COMPACT_ATOMS: atom_id res chain seq x y z
N ALA A 1 -11.61 -10.21 6.70
CA ALA A 1 -10.54 -11.17 6.40
C ALA A 1 -9.52 -11.21 7.53
N ASN A 2 -8.72 -12.27 7.61
CA ASN A 2 -7.55 -12.32 8.48
C ASN A 2 -6.60 -11.14 8.17
N TRP A 3 -6.04 -10.50 9.20
CA TRP A 3 -5.20 -9.30 9.04
C TRP A 3 -3.98 -9.51 8.14
N LYS A 4 -3.44 -10.74 8.09
CA LYS A 4 -2.29 -11.06 7.24
C LYS A 4 -2.62 -10.89 5.76
N LEU A 5 -3.85 -11.17 5.35
CA LEU A 5 -4.27 -11.04 3.95
C LEU A 5 -4.30 -9.58 3.49
N ALA A 6 -4.65 -8.64 4.38
CA ALA A 6 -4.58 -7.21 4.07
C ALA A 6 -3.12 -6.75 3.91
N VAL A 7 -2.22 -7.26 4.74
CA VAL A 7 -0.78 -6.98 4.62
C VAL A 7 -0.19 -7.62 3.35
N GLU A 8 -0.53 -8.87 3.06
CA GLU A 8 -0.14 -9.58 1.83
C GLU A 8 -0.55 -8.79 0.58
N ASN A 9 -1.80 -8.31 0.53
CA ASN A 9 -2.34 -7.52 -0.58
C ASN A 9 -1.56 -6.22 -0.81
N TYR A 10 -1.12 -5.55 0.25
CA TYR A 10 -0.40 -4.28 0.12
C TYR A 10 1.08 -4.44 -0.26
N LEU A 11 1.69 -5.58 0.03
CA LEU A 11 3.13 -5.81 -0.17
C LEU A 11 3.54 -6.01 -1.63
N GLU A 12 2.59 -6.23 -2.53
CA GLU A 12 2.84 -6.53 -3.95
C GLU A 12 2.01 -5.63 -4.88
N ALA A 13 2.55 -5.30 -6.06
CA ALA A 13 1.85 -4.58 -7.11
C ALA A 13 1.33 -5.50 -8.23
N TYR A 14 1.54 -6.81 -8.10
CA TYR A 14 1.17 -7.80 -9.10
C TYR A 14 -0.34 -7.79 -9.39
N HIS A 15 -1.17 -7.44 -8.39
CA HIS A 15 -2.62 -7.28 -8.57
C HIS A 15 -3.04 -5.99 -9.31
N LEU A 16 -2.18 -4.96 -9.39
CA LEU A 16 -2.53 -3.63 -9.93
C LEU A 16 -3.24 -3.70 -11.30
N PRO A 17 -2.73 -4.45 -12.31
CA PRO A 17 -3.35 -4.45 -13.64
C PRO A 17 -4.78 -5.01 -13.67
N THR A 18 -5.17 -5.79 -12.67
CA THR A 18 -6.47 -6.49 -12.63
C THR A 18 -7.43 -5.85 -11.64
N VAL A 19 -6.95 -5.39 -10.48
CA VAL A 19 -7.78 -4.83 -9.40
C VAL A 19 -7.90 -3.31 -9.52
N HIS A 20 -6.80 -2.61 -9.83
CA HIS A 20 -6.75 -1.15 -9.88
C HIS A 20 -6.37 -0.63 -11.28
N PRO A 21 -7.21 -0.82 -12.31
CA PRO A 21 -6.86 -0.41 -13.67
C PRO A 21 -6.58 1.10 -13.79
N GLU A 22 -7.22 1.94 -12.97
CA GLU A 22 -6.97 3.39 -12.95
C GLU A 22 -5.66 3.74 -12.23
N LEU A 23 -5.35 3.09 -11.09
CA LEU A 23 -4.05 3.25 -10.43
C LEU A 23 -2.92 2.77 -11.34
N ASN A 24 -3.06 1.61 -11.97
CA ASN A 24 -2.04 1.05 -12.87
C ASN A 24 -1.78 1.91 -14.12
N ARG A 25 -2.68 2.85 -14.48
CA ARG A 25 -2.41 3.84 -15.54
C ARG A 25 -1.43 4.92 -15.11
N VAL A 26 -1.46 5.32 -13.84
CA VAL A 26 -0.63 6.40 -13.28
C VAL A 26 0.55 5.89 -12.47
N SER A 27 0.50 4.63 -12.03
CA SER A 27 1.54 3.91 -11.31
C SER A 27 1.59 2.46 -11.84
N PRO A 28 2.17 2.24 -13.04
CA PRO A 28 2.20 0.92 -13.65
C PRO A 28 3.07 -0.07 -12.87
N LEU A 29 2.67 -1.34 -12.85
CA LEU A 29 3.47 -2.44 -12.27
C LEU A 29 4.94 -2.44 -12.72
N ALA A 30 5.22 -2.09 -13.97
CA ALA A 30 6.58 -2.11 -14.52
C ALA A 30 7.52 -1.05 -13.91
N ASP A 31 6.96 -0.03 -13.26
CA ASP A 31 7.71 1.07 -12.64
C ASP A 31 7.86 0.88 -11.13
N HIS A 32 7.51 -0.30 -10.60
CA HIS A 32 7.66 -0.64 -9.20
C HIS A 32 8.96 -1.41 -8.93
N GLU A 33 9.66 -1.01 -7.89
CA GLU A 33 10.82 -1.69 -7.34
C GLU A 33 10.49 -2.24 -5.95
N ILE A 34 10.87 -3.48 -5.67
CA ILE A 34 10.63 -4.13 -4.38
C ILE A 34 11.81 -3.88 -3.44
N HIS A 35 11.51 -3.46 -2.21
CA HIS A 35 12.48 -3.27 -1.15
C HIS A 35 12.23 -4.24 0.02
N LEU A 36 13.32 -4.82 0.55
CA LEU A 36 13.28 -5.84 1.59
C LEU A 36 14.19 -5.45 2.76
N ASP A 37 13.67 -5.59 3.98
CA ASP A 37 14.44 -5.43 5.22
C ASP A 37 14.05 -6.53 6.24
N GLU A 38 14.61 -6.49 7.44
CA GLU A 38 14.24 -7.35 8.56
C GLU A 38 12.94 -6.97 9.24
N ARG A 39 12.64 -5.68 9.33
CA ARG A 39 11.47 -5.19 10.09
C ARG A 39 10.43 -4.50 9.23
N PHE A 40 10.69 -4.38 7.94
CA PHE A 40 9.74 -3.90 6.96
C PHE A 40 10.03 -4.51 5.58
N ALA A 41 9.06 -4.40 4.69
CA ALA A 41 9.21 -4.65 3.27
C ALA A 41 8.18 -3.79 2.53
N GLY A 42 8.35 -3.60 1.23
CA GLY A 42 7.40 -2.81 0.45
C GLY A 42 7.93 -2.49 -0.92
N GLN A 43 7.43 -1.39 -1.49
CA GLN A 43 7.68 -1.04 -2.87
C GLN A 43 7.96 0.46 -3.03
N ILE A 44 8.69 0.81 -4.07
CA ILE A 44 8.87 2.17 -4.56
C ILE A 44 8.30 2.22 -5.97
N SER A 45 7.39 3.15 -6.25
CA SER A 45 6.95 3.48 -7.59
C SER A 45 7.74 4.68 -8.12
N HIS A 46 8.36 4.53 -9.28
CA HIS A 46 9.25 5.54 -9.89
C HIS A 46 8.53 6.54 -10.81
N CYS A 47 7.20 6.53 -10.83
CA CYS A 47 6.38 7.28 -11.78
C CYS A 47 5.27 8.10 -11.15
N TYR A 48 5.39 8.41 -9.85
CA TYR A 48 4.50 9.37 -9.21
C TYR A 48 4.58 10.73 -9.92
N SER A 49 3.43 11.39 -10.07
CA SER A 49 3.31 12.65 -10.79
C SER A 49 2.77 13.73 -9.86
N LEU A 50 3.68 14.56 -9.35
CA LEU A 50 3.33 15.72 -8.54
C LEU A 50 2.47 16.71 -9.36
N GLY A 51 1.27 17.03 -8.87
CA GLY A 51 0.40 18.06 -9.46
C GLY A 51 -0.20 17.75 -10.84
N VAL A 52 -0.45 16.46 -11.11
CA VAL A 52 -0.98 15.88 -12.37
C VAL A 52 -1.64 16.89 -13.30
N GLY A 53 -0.92 17.29 -14.35
CA GLY A 53 -1.42 17.99 -15.54
C GLY A 53 -1.83 19.45 -15.39
N LYS A 54 -1.82 20.04 -14.18
CA LYS A 54 -2.25 21.43 -13.95
C LYS A 54 -1.16 22.35 -13.39
N GLY A 55 -0.02 21.79 -12.98
CA GLY A 55 1.08 22.57 -12.38
C GLY A 55 0.76 23.10 -10.98
N GLU A 56 -0.37 22.70 -10.41
CA GLU A 56 -0.75 22.96 -9.03
C GLU A 56 -0.62 21.65 -8.24
N HIS A 57 0.11 21.70 -7.13
CA HIS A 57 0.33 20.58 -6.21
C HIS A 57 0.11 21.02 -4.77
N LEU A 58 -0.08 20.07 -3.85
CA LEU A 58 -0.06 20.36 -2.42
C LEU A 58 1.36 20.76 -2.00
N PRO A 59 1.57 21.50 -0.90
CA PRO A 59 2.91 21.76 -0.40
C PRO A 59 3.71 20.47 -0.27
N VAL A 60 5.02 20.55 -0.51
CA VAL A 60 5.93 19.41 -0.39
C VAL A 60 6.69 19.46 0.93
N PHE A 61 7.17 18.30 1.40
CA PHE A 61 8.06 18.22 2.55
C PHE A 61 9.32 19.10 2.30
N PRO A 62 9.66 20.05 3.20
CA PRO A 62 10.72 21.03 2.95
C PRO A 62 12.11 20.43 2.67
N ASP A 63 12.41 19.28 3.30
CA ASP A 63 13.68 18.57 3.18
C ASP A 63 13.59 17.36 2.24
N TRP A 64 12.50 17.20 1.49
CA TRP A 64 12.37 16.11 0.52
C TRP A 64 13.26 16.36 -0.69
N PRO A 65 14.09 15.39 -1.12
CA PRO A 65 14.99 15.60 -2.25
C PRO A 65 14.21 15.83 -3.54
N ALA A 66 14.54 16.91 -4.25
CA ALA A 66 13.83 17.30 -5.47
C ALA A 66 13.99 16.30 -6.62
N ASP A 67 15.08 15.52 -6.63
CA ASP A 67 15.37 14.48 -7.61
C ASP A 67 14.49 13.23 -7.46
N VAL A 68 13.83 13.05 -6.31
CA VAL A 68 12.90 11.93 -6.06
C VAL A 68 11.44 12.39 -5.91
N TYR A 69 11.08 13.55 -6.46
CA TYR A 69 9.68 14.02 -6.47
C TYR A 69 8.75 13.12 -7.30
N SER A 70 9.31 12.29 -8.17
CA SER A 70 8.57 11.30 -8.95
C SER A 70 8.47 9.93 -8.27
N GLU A 71 8.95 9.80 -7.03
CA GLU A 71 8.87 8.56 -6.28
C GLU A 71 7.67 8.56 -5.33
N ALA A 72 7.04 7.39 -5.19
CA ALA A 72 6.08 7.09 -4.13
C ALA A 72 6.51 5.81 -3.41
N GLU A 73 6.62 5.86 -2.09
CA GLU A 73 7.06 4.73 -1.29
C GLU A 73 5.88 4.09 -0.55
N TYR A 74 5.83 2.77 -0.57
CA TYR A 74 4.77 1.96 0.03
C TYR A 74 5.33 0.90 1.02
N PRO A 75 6.03 1.29 2.11
CA PRO A 75 6.54 0.32 3.07
C PRO A 75 5.45 -0.18 4.02
N VAL A 76 5.53 -1.46 4.34
CA VAL A 76 4.84 -2.06 5.49
C VAL A 76 5.82 -2.23 6.62
N LEU A 77 5.62 -1.46 7.68
CA LEU A 77 6.30 -1.69 8.95
C LEU A 77 5.62 -2.86 9.66
N PHE A 78 6.35 -3.97 9.81
CA PHE A 78 5.78 -5.15 10.44
C PHE A 78 5.47 -4.87 11.92
N PRO A 79 4.32 -5.34 12.44
CA PRO A 79 3.40 -6.28 11.79
C PRO A 79 2.45 -5.68 10.76
N ASN A 80 1.90 -4.49 11.00
CA ASN A 80 0.57 -4.14 10.49
C ASN A 80 0.37 -2.65 10.21
N THR A 81 1.44 -1.89 10.00
CA THR A 81 1.36 -0.46 9.66
C THR A 81 1.84 -0.26 8.23
N LEU A 82 0.93 0.14 7.36
CA LEU A 82 1.13 0.38 5.94
C LEU A 82 1.25 1.89 5.74
N LEU A 83 2.28 2.33 5.02
CA LEU A 83 2.54 3.74 4.75
C LEU A 83 2.56 3.96 3.25
N GLY A 84 1.90 5.01 2.78
CA GLY A 84 2.15 5.57 1.45
C GLY A 84 2.74 6.96 1.59
N ILE A 85 3.94 7.15 1.07
CA ILE A 85 4.74 8.35 1.25
C ILE A 85 5.04 8.95 -0.12
N GLN A 86 4.67 10.21 -0.29
CA GLN A 86 4.92 10.99 -1.49
C GLN A 86 5.45 12.37 -1.09
N ALA A 87 5.97 13.12 -2.06
CA ALA A 87 6.56 14.43 -1.80
C ALA A 87 5.60 15.42 -1.10
N ASP A 88 4.28 15.31 -1.35
CA ASP A 88 3.26 16.28 -0.91
C ASP A 88 2.17 15.72 0.03
N HIS A 89 2.16 14.40 0.27
CA HIS A 89 1.23 13.76 1.20
C HIS A 89 1.76 12.44 1.76
N LEU A 90 1.11 12.00 2.83
CA LEU A 90 1.36 10.74 3.51
C LEU A 90 0.01 10.11 3.86
N PHE A 91 -0.15 8.81 3.67
CA PHE A 91 -1.17 8.06 4.38
C PHE A 91 -0.56 7.02 5.32
N VAL A 92 -1.23 6.81 6.45
CA VAL A 92 -0.93 5.75 7.41
C VAL A 92 -2.17 4.90 7.55
N MET A 93 -2.06 3.62 7.25
CA MET A 93 -3.10 2.62 7.48
C MET A 93 -2.62 1.63 8.53
N VAL A 94 -3.40 1.48 9.61
CA VAL A 94 -3.14 0.48 10.64
C VAL A 94 -4.16 -0.65 10.51
N VAL A 95 -3.66 -1.87 10.33
CA VAL A 95 -4.46 -3.08 10.17
C VAL A 95 -4.68 -3.72 11.55
N ILE A 96 -5.87 -3.57 12.12
CA ILE A 96 -6.21 -3.97 13.49
C ILE A 96 -6.99 -5.30 13.47
N PRO A 97 -6.39 -6.43 13.89
CA PRO A 97 -7.11 -7.69 13.97
C PRO A 97 -8.18 -7.66 15.07
N GLU A 98 -9.43 -7.94 14.70
CA GLU A 98 -10.56 -8.07 15.64
C GLU A 98 -10.91 -9.54 15.92
N ALA A 99 -10.69 -10.41 14.94
CA ALA A 99 -10.84 -11.86 15.04
C ALA A 99 -9.91 -12.56 14.03
N PHE A 100 -9.94 -13.89 13.98
CA PHE A 100 -9.11 -14.64 13.02
C PHE A 100 -9.51 -14.38 11.56
N ASP A 101 -10.74 -13.96 11.30
CA ASP A 101 -11.34 -13.70 9.99
C ASP A 101 -11.83 -12.24 9.85
N LYS A 102 -11.62 -11.40 10.86
CA LYS A 102 -12.11 -10.03 10.91
C LYS A 102 -11.02 -9.05 11.31
N THR A 103 -10.92 -7.98 10.54
CA THR A 103 -9.92 -6.93 10.69
C THR A 103 -10.59 -5.58 10.45
N ARG A 104 -10.11 -4.55 11.15
CA ARG A 104 -10.46 -3.15 10.91
C ARG A 104 -9.24 -2.42 10.39
N GLU A 105 -9.37 -1.72 9.29
CA GLU A 105 -8.34 -0.83 8.76
C GLU A 105 -8.65 0.61 9.17
N GLU A 106 -7.70 1.24 9.86
CA GLU A 106 -7.80 2.65 10.23
C GLU A 106 -6.79 3.46 9.41
N THR A 107 -7.32 4.22 8.44
CA THR A 107 -6.51 5.03 7.52
C THR A 107 -6.58 6.51 7.89
N ARG A 108 -5.43 7.17 7.90
CA ARG A 108 -5.30 8.63 8.07
C ARG A 108 -4.49 9.19 6.92
N LEU A 109 -5.01 10.23 6.29
CA LEU A 109 -4.35 10.94 5.20
C LEU A 109 -3.90 12.32 5.70
N TYR A 110 -2.66 12.66 5.41
CA TYR A 110 -2.01 13.89 5.82
C TYR A 110 -1.48 14.63 4.59
N CYS A 111 -1.71 15.93 4.54
CA CYS A 111 -1.07 16.83 3.58
C CYS A 111 0.06 17.58 4.29
N VAL A 112 1.11 17.95 3.55
CA VAL A 112 2.27 18.59 4.18
C VAL A 112 1.97 20.02 4.61
N GLY A 113 2.29 20.33 5.88
CA GLY A 113 2.32 21.68 6.43
C GLY A 113 0.95 22.35 6.60
N ASP A 114 0.89 23.33 7.50
CA ASP A 114 -0.35 24.10 7.75
C ASP A 114 -0.79 24.89 6.51
N GLU A 115 0.15 25.23 5.61
CA GLU A 115 -0.15 25.89 4.34
C GLU A 115 -1.12 25.05 3.49
N SER A 116 -1.06 23.72 3.60
CA SER A 116 -1.98 22.85 2.87
C SER A 116 -3.44 23.08 3.26
N LEU A 117 -3.74 23.74 4.39
CA LEU A 117 -5.08 24.07 4.85
C LEU A 117 -5.68 25.31 4.18
N ASP A 118 -4.90 26.07 3.41
CA ASP A 118 -5.40 27.24 2.67
C ASP A 118 -6.58 26.83 1.75
N PRO A 119 -7.66 27.64 1.67
CA PRO A 119 -8.79 27.37 0.78
C PRO A 119 -8.41 27.12 -0.67
N ARG A 120 -7.30 27.69 -1.17
CA ARG A 120 -6.81 27.45 -2.54
C ARG A 120 -6.53 25.97 -2.83
N PHE A 121 -6.15 25.20 -1.80
CA PHE A 121 -5.80 23.79 -1.91
C PHE A 121 -6.98 22.84 -1.63
N GLU A 122 -8.18 23.37 -1.31
CA GLU A 122 -9.33 22.55 -0.90
C GLU A 122 -9.66 21.46 -1.92
N LYS A 123 -9.72 21.82 -3.21
CA LYS A 123 -9.99 20.86 -4.29
C LYS A 123 -8.90 19.82 -4.47
N LEU A 124 -7.64 20.16 -4.22
CA LEU A 124 -6.53 19.21 -4.29
C LEU A 124 -6.61 18.23 -3.12
N ARG A 125 -6.86 18.70 -1.89
CA ARG A 125 -7.06 17.84 -0.71
C ARG A 125 -8.23 16.88 -0.91
N GLU A 126 -9.38 17.38 -1.38
CA GLU A 126 -10.55 16.56 -1.66
C GLU A 126 -10.29 15.53 -2.77
N GLY A 127 -9.58 15.92 -3.83
CA GLY A 127 -9.19 15.03 -4.92
C GLY A 127 -8.28 13.91 -4.42
N GLN A 128 -7.24 14.25 -3.67
CA GLN A 128 -6.29 13.30 -3.10
C GLN A 128 -6.97 12.34 -2.13
N HIS A 129 -7.84 12.87 -1.26
CA HIS A 129 -8.60 12.04 -0.32
C HIS A 129 -9.52 11.06 -1.04
N ARG A 130 -10.26 11.54 -2.05
CA ARG A 130 -11.17 10.70 -2.83
C ARG A 130 -10.41 9.59 -3.56
N PHE A 131 -9.32 9.93 -4.25
CA PHE A 131 -8.50 8.98 -4.98
C PHE A 131 -8.04 7.81 -4.11
N TRP A 132 -7.42 8.09 -2.96
CA TRP A 132 -6.97 7.03 -2.05
C TRP A 132 -8.13 6.26 -1.42
N THR A 133 -9.23 6.93 -1.09
CA THR A 133 -10.43 6.25 -0.57
C THR A 133 -10.98 5.24 -1.58
N GLU A 134 -11.01 5.60 -2.87
CA GLU A 134 -11.45 4.72 -3.95
C GLU A 134 -10.50 3.53 -4.11
N VAL A 135 -9.19 3.77 -4.19
CA VAL A 135 -8.17 2.71 -4.28
C VAL A 135 -8.30 1.73 -3.11
N PHE A 136 -8.34 2.20 -1.86
CA PHE A 136 -8.46 1.29 -0.70
C PHE A 136 -9.78 0.51 -0.69
N ALA A 137 -10.86 1.06 -1.23
CA ALA A 137 -12.15 0.38 -1.28
C ALA A 137 -12.16 -0.78 -2.29
N GLU A 138 -11.39 -0.68 -3.38
CA GLU A 138 -11.28 -1.73 -4.41
C GLU A 138 -10.66 -3.03 -3.84
N ASP A 139 -9.71 -2.90 -2.91
CA ASP A 139 -9.02 -4.04 -2.28
C ASP A 139 -9.90 -4.87 -1.34
N ILE A 140 -10.95 -4.28 -0.75
CA ILE A 140 -11.81 -4.95 0.23
C ILE A 140 -12.41 -6.23 -0.37
N GLY A 141 -12.86 -6.16 -1.63
CA GLY A 141 -13.43 -7.31 -2.34
C GLY A 141 -12.40 -8.41 -2.58
N VAL A 142 -11.17 -8.04 -2.92
CA VAL A 142 -10.06 -8.98 -3.17
C VAL A 142 -9.67 -9.70 -1.89
N VAL A 143 -9.39 -8.95 -0.82
CA VAL A 143 -8.95 -9.49 0.47
C VAL A 143 -10.02 -10.36 1.13
N THR A 144 -11.30 -9.96 1.05
CA THR A 144 -12.41 -10.79 1.55
C THR A 144 -12.65 -12.02 0.67
N GLY A 145 -12.49 -11.91 -0.64
CA GLY A 145 -12.51 -13.04 -1.56
C GLY A 145 -11.38 -14.05 -1.29
N MET A 146 -10.17 -13.56 -1.01
CA MET A 146 -9.02 -14.38 -0.61
C MET A 146 -9.29 -15.16 0.68
N GLN A 147 -9.93 -14.54 1.67
CA GLN A 147 -10.36 -15.20 2.91
C GLN A 147 -11.36 -16.32 2.61
N ALA A 148 -12.42 -16.02 1.87
CA ALA A 148 -13.45 -17.00 1.54
C ALA A 148 -12.90 -18.17 0.71
N GLY A 149 -12.01 -17.89 -0.26
CA GLY A 149 -11.37 -18.91 -1.08
C GLY A 149 -10.50 -19.88 -0.28
N ARG A 150 -9.82 -19.40 0.78
CA ARG A 150 -8.98 -20.20 1.67
C ARG A 150 -9.78 -21.14 2.61
N GLU A 151 -11.09 -20.95 2.73
CA GLU A 151 -11.97 -21.88 3.45
C GLU A 151 -12.35 -23.12 2.62
N SER A 152 -12.06 -23.11 1.31
CA SER A 152 -12.30 -24.25 0.43
C SER A 152 -11.42 -25.44 0.80
N THR A 153 -12.00 -26.65 0.85
CA THR A 153 -11.24 -27.90 1.02
C THR A 153 -10.32 -28.21 -0.14
N GLY A 154 -10.50 -27.55 -1.30
CA GLY A 154 -9.63 -27.66 -2.46
C GLY A 154 -8.45 -26.69 -2.44
N PHE A 155 -8.37 -25.80 -1.46
CA PHE A 155 -7.24 -24.90 -1.31
C PHE A 155 -6.08 -25.62 -0.62
N ASP A 156 -4.97 -25.80 -1.31
CA ASP A 156 -3.76 -26.48 -0.82
C ASP A 156 -2.61 -25.51 -0.49
N GLY A 157 -2.80 -24.22 -0.74
CA GLY A 157 -1.83 -23.16 -0.47
C GLY A 157 -1.78 -22.12 -1.60
N GLY A 158 -1.13 -21.00 -1.34
CA GLY A 158 -0.77 -20.02 -2.38
C GLY A 158 0.65 -20.27 -2.88
N VAL A 159 0.90 -20.00 -4.16
CA VAL A 159 2.25 -20.02 -4.75
C VAL A 159 2.67 -18.59 -5.00
N LEU A 160 3.78 -18.16 -4.39
CA LEU A 160 4.33 -16.83 -4.59
C LEU A 160 5.27 -16.81 -5.80
N THR A 161 5.16 -15.79 -6.64
CA THR A 161 6.15 -15.56 -7.69
C THR A 161 7.46 -15.04 -7.10
N PRO A 162 8.62 -15.62 -7.50
CA PRO A 162 9.93 -15.19 -7.01
C PRO A 162 10.34 -13.81 -7.53
N LEU A 163 9.61 -13.23 -8.48
CA LEU A 163 9.89 -11.91 -9.04
C LEU A 163 9.09 -10.79 -8.36
N MET A 164 7.78 -10.99 -8.19
CA MET A 164 6.87 -9.89 -7.77
C MET A 164 6.43 -9.97 -6.30
N GLU A 165 6.55 -11.13 -5.65
CA GLU A 165 5.98 -11.35 -4.30
C GLU A 165 7.08 -11.63 -3.26
N THR A 166 8.30 -11.13 -3.48
CA THR A 166 9.41 -11.31 -2.54
C THR A 166 9.19 -10.55 -1.24
N ALA A 167 8.52 -9.39 -1.27
CA ALA A 167 8.10 -8.66 -0.07
C ALA A 167 7.05 -9.45 0.74
N THR A 168 6.08 -10.06 0.07
CA THR A 168 5.10 -10.97 0.66
C THR A 168 5.78 -12.20 1.28
N ALA A 169 6.74 -12.80 0.57
CA ALA A 169 7.53 -13.91 1.08
C ALA A 169 8.33 -13.52 2.33
N ARG A 170 8.92 -12.31 2.35
CA ARG A 170 9.64 -11.78 3.52
C ARG A 170 8.72 -11.60 4.73
N PHE A 171 7.51 -11.09 4.51
CA PHE A 171 6.50 -10.99 5.56
C PHE A 171 6.06 -12.36 6.08
N HIS A 172 5.85 -13.34 5.20
CA HIS A 172 5.53 -14.71 5.60
C HIS A 172 6.61 -15.30 6.52
N GLN A 173 7.88 -15.17 6.15
CA GLN A 173 9.00 -15.60 7.00
C GLN A 173 8.97 -14.91 8.37
N TRP A 174 8.80 -13.59 8.39
CA TRP A 174 8.72 -12.79 9.62
C TRP A 174 7.58 -13.25 10.54
N VAL A 175 6.40 -13.55 9.98
CA VAL A 175 5.25 -14.10 10.72
C VAL A 175 5.57 -15.51 11.22
N GLY A 176 6.09 -16.38 10.35
CA GLY A 176 6.43 -17.76 10.65
C GLY A 176 7.34 -17.87 11.87
N GLU A 177 8.43 -17.10 11.90
CA GLU A 177 9.35 -17.03 13.04
C GLU A 177 8.65 -16.68 14.36
N ARG A 178 7.68 -15.76 14.33
CA ARG A 178 6.95 -15.28 15.53
C ARG A 178 5.90 -16.26 16.04
N VAL A 179 5.35 -17.07 15.15
CA VAL A 179 4.39 -18.13 15.51
C VAL A 179 5.06 -19.50 15.69
N GLY A 180 6.39 -19.57 15.60
CA GLY A 180 7.16 -20.79 15.79
C GLY A 180 7.06 -21.79 14.62
N VAL A 181 6.80 -21.31 13.41
CA VAL A 181 6.72 -22.10 12.18
C VAL A 181 7.87 -21.71 11.24
N SER A 182 8.72 -22.68 10.90
CA SER A 182 9.77 -22.48 9.88
C SER A 182 9.17 -22.65 8.49
N LEU A 183 9.11 -21.57 7.73
CA LEU A 183 8.75 -21.59 6.31
C LEU A 183 10.05 -21.70 5.52
N ASN A 184 10.44 -22.94 5.20
CA ASN A 184 11.62 -23.24 4.37
C ASN A 184 11.32 -23.03 2.89
#